data_AF-A0A1F7I7F4-F1
#
_entry.id   AF-A0A1F7I7F4-F1
#
_cell.length_a   1.000
_cell.length_b   1.000
_cell.length_c   1.000
_cell.angle_alpha   90.00
_cell.angle_beta   90.00
_cell.angle_gamma   90.00
#
_symmetry.space_group_name_H-M   'P 1'
#
loop_
_entity.id
_entity.type
_entity.pdbx_description
1 polymer ?
#
loop_
_entity_poly.entity_id
_entity_poly.type
_entity_poly.pdbx_seq_one_letter_code
_entity_poly.pdbx_strand_id
1 'polypeptide(L)'
;MTDLSFLQIRNPKDDETPIEAATQIFASILPHPYIPLWRRFFITPKTYAFEIYLLGQTIFFYATTPKENETLIQSLITSSFPKSAVKKTTDPMAIIFKSKYLSVGEVVLNSYPYLPIKTYFDFKDIDPLSSLVGFLARQEAHIKMGVQILITPASFPWQEMAVTAARHQIYDEPSMKYTRSPQQLLMMKKSSFQGGKALIRLIAGSNTTTPLLPYLHNLAGTFGSFSLEPISKLGISY
;
A
#
# COMPACT_ATOMS: atom_id res chain seq x y z
N MET A 1 19.66 14.01 7.18
CA MET A 1 18.72 12.87 7.14
C MET A 1 17.50 13.26 7.95
N THR A 2 16.30 13.14 7.38
CA THR A 2 15.06 13.39 8.12
C THR A 2 14.94 12.40 9.27
N ASP A 3 14.81 12.89 10.49
CA ASP A 3 14.59 12.05 11.67
C ASP A 3 13.20 11.38 11.54
N LEU A 4 13.17 10.05 11.58
CA LEU A 4 11.97 9.24 11.39
C LEU A 4 11.51 8.66 12.72
N SER A 5 10.20 8.61 12.91
CA SER A 5 9.55 7.98 14.06
C SER A 5 8.85 6.69 13.63
N PHE A 6 9.09 5.61 14.36
CA PHE A 6 8.55 4.28 14.11
C PHE A 6 7.50 3.94 15.18
N LEU A 7 6.25 3.85 14.76
CA LEU A 7 5.11 3.57 15.63
C LEU A 7 4.65 2.14 15.41
N GLN A 8 4.86 1.28 16.40
CA GLN A 8 4.30 -0.06 16.43
C GLN A 8 2.82 0.00 16.78
N ILE A 9 1.99 -0.61 15.94
CA ILE A 9 0.53 -0.64 16.11
C ILE A 9 0.12 -2.07 16.47
N ARG A 10 -0.71 -2.20 17.51
CA ARG A 10 -1.27 -3.48 17.95
C ARG A 10 -2.77 -3.35 18.12
N ASN A 11 -3.53 -4.00 17.25
CA ASN A 11 -4.97 -4.11 17.41
C ASN A 11 -5.32 -5.26 18.36
N PRO A 12 -6.37 -5.11 19.18
CA PRO A 12 -6.94 -6.22 19.92
C PRO A 12 -7.65 -7.21 18.98
N LYS A 13 -7.84 -8.44 19.46
CA LYS A 13 -8.44 -9.53 18.66
C LYS A 13 -9.94 -9.35 18.41
N ASP A 14 -10.62 -8.60 19.28
CA ASP A 14 -12.05 -8.27 19.25
C ASP A 14 -12.32 -6.89 18.63
N ASP A 15 -11.39 -6.39 17.81
CA ASP A 15 -11.56 -5.12 17.14
C ASP A 15 -12.43 -5.29 15.88
N GLU A 16 -13.67 -4.81 15.97
CA GLU A 16 -14.65 -4.80 14.88
C GLU A 16 -14.68 -3.44 14.17
N THR A 17 -13.67 -2.60 14.39
CA THR A 17 -13.61 -1.28 13.75
C THR A 17 -13.56 -1.46 12.22
N PRO A 18 -14.49 -0.83 11.48
CA PRO A 18 -14.58 -0.99 10.03
C PRO A 18 -13.35 -0.40 9.32
N ILE A 19 -12.98 -0.98 8.17
CA ILE A 19 -11.83 -0.56 7.35
C ILE A 19 -12.00 0.91 6.90
N GLU A 20 -13.23 1.37 6.77
CA GLU A 20 -13.63 2.74 6.47
C GLU A 20 -13.02 3.76 7.44
N ALA A 21 -12.82 3.40 8.71
CA ALA A 21 -12.19 4.28 9.70
C ALA A 21 -10.76 4.70 9.28
N ALA A 22 -10.02 3.81 8.59
CA ALA A 22 -8.69 4.11 8.08
C ALA A 22 -8.69 5.15 6.96
N THR A 23 -9.81 5.33 6.24
CA THR A 23 -9.90 6.32 5.15
C THR A 23 -9.69 7.75 5.64
N GLN A 24 -10.10 8.06 6.87
CA GLN A 24 -9.89 9.35 7.52
C GLN A 24 -8.41 9.65 7.75
N ILE A 25 -7.63 8.61 8.09
CA ILE A 25 -6.18 8.73 8.26
C ILE A 25 -5.56 9.15 6.93
N PHE A 26 -5.85 8.42 5.85
CA PHE A 26 -5.30 8.70 4.51
C PHE A 26 -5.72 10.05 3.96
N ALA A 27 -6.98 10.45 4.14
CA ALA A 27 -7.47 11.78 3.75
C ALA A 27 -6.70 12.91 4.47
N SER A 28 -6.38 12.72 5.75
CA SER A 28 -5.65 13.69 6.56
C SER A 28 -4.17 13.83 6.15
N ILE A 29 -3.53 12.72 5.75
CA ILE A 29 -2.10 12.71 5.40
C ILE A 29 -1.83 12.99 3.91
N LEU A 30 -2.86 12.90 3.05
CA LEU A 30 -2.81 13.20 1.62
C LEU A 30 -3.78 14.34 1.23
N PRO A 31 -3.58 15.57 1.76
CA PRO A 31 -4.50 16.68 1.52
C PRO A 31 -4.53 17.15 0.05
N HIS A 32 -3.48 16.85 -0.72
CA HIS A 32 -3.37 17.21 -2.13
C HIS A 32 -3.25 15.94 -2.98
N PRO A 33 -4.08 15.77 -4.04
CA PRO A 33 -4.05 14.57 -4.87
C PRO A 33 -2.74 14.44 -5.64
N TYR A 34 -2.16 15.56 -6.07
CA TYR A 34 -0.84 15.62 -6.66
C TYR A 34 -0.14 16.95 -6.37
N ILE A 35 1.18 16.92 -6.43
CA ILE A 35 2.05 18.11 -6.39
C ILE A 35 2.91 18.05 -7.65
N PRO A 36 2.75 19.01 -8.58
CA PRO A 36 3.52 19.07 -9.82
C PRO A 36 5.03 19.06 -9.58
N LEU A 37 5.79 18.50 -10.52
CA LEU A 37 7.26 18.45 -10.43
C LEU A 37 7.90 19.82 -10.18
N TRP A 38 7.42 20.88 -10.84
CA TRP A 38 7.95 22.22 -10.66
C TRP A 38 7.77 22.77 -9.23
N ARG A 39 6.67 22.43 -8.54
CA ARG A 39 6.47 22.81 -7.13
C ARG A 39 7.34 22.00 -6.18
N ARG A 40 7.76 20.79 -6.59
CA ARG A 40 8.62 19.91 -5.77
C ARG A 40 10.05 20.44 -5.62
N PHE A 41 10.50 21.37 -6.47
CA PHE A 41 11.76 22.09 -6.26
C PHE A 41 11.73 23.00 -5.03
N PHE A 42 10.53 23.46 -4.62
CA PHE A 42 10.35 24.34 -3.46
C PHE A 42 9.70 23.64 -2.26
N ILE A 43 8.98 22.54 -2.49
CA ILE A 43 8.20 21.83 -1.47
C ILE A 43 8.58 20.35 -1.50
N THR A 44 9.09 19.84 -0.38
CA THR A 44 9.30 18.39 -0.22
C THR A 44 8.00 17.75 0.26
N PRO A 45 7.33 16.89 -0.53
CA PRO A 45 6.12 16.22 -0.09
C PRO A 45 6.43 15.27 1.08
N LYS A 46 5.58 15.31 2.10
CA LYS A 46 5.66 14.37 3.21
C LYS A 46 5.41 12.95 2.69
N THR A 47 6.17 12.00 3.22
CA THR A 47 6.06 10.59 2.88
C THR A 47 5.83 9.82 4.16
N TYR A 48 4.87 8.92 4.13
CA TYR A 48 4.53 8.04 5.24
C TYR A 48 4.68 6.61 4.76
N ALA A 49 5.05 5.69 5.65
CA ALA A 49 5.09 4.28 5.34
C ALA A 49 4.23 3.49 6.33
N PHE A 50 3.47 2.55 5.81
CA PHE A 50 2.76 1.53 6.58
C PHE A 50 3.43 0.20 6.29
N GLU A 51 3.84 -0.49 7.33
CA GLU A 51 4.80 -1.58 7.22
C GLU A 51 4.32 -2.82 7.96
N ILE A 52 4.57 -3.98 7.38
CA ILE A 52 4.25 -5.29 7.94
C ILE A 52 5.55 -6.07 8.01
N TYR A 53 5.88 -6.58 9.19
CA TYR A 53 7.11 -7.33 9.42
C TYR A 53 6.80 -8.71 9.97
N LEU A 54 7.47 -9.72 9.43
CA LEU A 54 7.58 -11.03 10.04
C LEU A 54 8.95 -11.15 10.70
N LEU A 55 8.98 -11.24 12.02
CA LEU A 55 10.19 -11.40 12.82
C LEU A 55 9.97 -12.49 13.86
N GLY A 56 10.78 -13.56 13.82
CA GLY A 56 10.67 -14.65 14.79
C GLY A 56 9.27 -15.26 14.86
N GLN A 57 8.68 -15.55 13.69
CA GLN A 57 7.31 -16.08 13.53
C GLN A 57 6.18 -15.20 14.08
N THR A 58 6.49 -13.95 14.44
CA THR A 58 5.48 -12.97 14.87
C THR A 58 5.34 -11.89 13.82
N ILE A 59 4.08 -11.53 13.52
CA ILE A 59 3.76 -10.47 12.57
C ILE A 59 3.57 -9.16 13.35
N PHE A 60 4.19 -8.10 12.88
CA PHE A 60 4.14 -6.77 13.46
C PHE A 60 3.68 -5.73 12.44
N PHE A 61 2.87 -4.79 12.89
CA PHE A 61 2.38 -3.67 12.09
C PHE A 61 3.00 -2.37 12.56
N TYR A 62 3.39 -1.53 11.62
CA TYR A 62 4.12 -0.30 11.87
C TYR A 62 3.60 0.84 11.00
N ALA A 63 3.64 2.05 11.55
CA ALA A 63 3.57 3.30 10.81
C ALA A 63 4.87 4.08 11.01
N THR A 64 5.55 4.38 9.92
CA THR A 64 6.79 5.16 9.88
C THR A 64 6.48 6.54 9.31
N THR A 65 6.83 7.58 10.07
CA THR A 65 6.49 8.97 9.77
C THR A 65 7.67 9.90 10.04
N PRO A 66 7.79 11.05 9.35
CA PRO A 66 8.68 12.12 9.80
C PRO A 66 8.36 12.49 11.25
N LYS A 67 9.39 12.75 12.05
CA LYS A 67 9.26 13.05 13.49
C LYS A 67 8.35 14.23 13.78
N GLU A 68 8.37 15.24 12.93
CA GLU A 68 7.46 16.40 13.00
C GLU A 68 5.97 16.04 12.91
N ASN A 69 5.64 14.89 12.33
CA ASN A 69 4.27 14.41 12.12
C ASN A 69 3.91 13.25 13.06
N GLU A 70 4.79 12.87 13.98
CA GLU A 70 4.55 11.76 14.92
C GLU A 70 3.25 11.94 15.71
N THR A 71 3.06 13.11 16.32
CA THR A 71 1.85 13.42 17.10
C THR A 71 0.59 13.35 16.24
N LEU A 72 0.65 13.87 15.01
CA LEU A 72 -0.49 13.83 14.08
C LEU A 72 -0.90 12.39 13.77
N ILE A 73 0.06 11.55 13.38
CA ILE A 73 -0.22 10.15 13.01
C ILE A 73 -0.72 9.36 14.22
N GLN A 74 -0.10 9.54 15.38
CA GLN A 74 -0.55 8.90 16.60
C GLN A 74 -1.98 9.31 16.97
N SER A 75 -2.31 10.60 16.89
CA SER A 75 -3.68 11.07 17.14
C SER A 75 -4.67 10.48 16.15
N LEU A 76 -4.35 10.45 14.86
CA LEU A 76 -5.22 9.89 13.82
C LEU A 76 -5.49 8.39 14.03
N ILE A 77 -4.45 7.61 14.34
CA ILE A 77 -4.60 6.17 14.60
C ILE A 77 -5.44 5.95 15.86
N THR A 78 -5.12 6.64 16.96
CA THR A 78 -5.86 6.48 18.22
C THR A 78 -7.31 6.96 18.10
N SER A 79 -7.60 7.98 17.29
CA SER A 79 -8.98 8.42 17.06
C SER A 79 -9.77 7.47 16.17
N SER A 80 -9.16 6.94 15.12
CA SER A 80 -9.83 6.02 14.18
C SER A 80 -9.94 4.61 14.75
N PHE A 81 -8.98 4.17 15.57
CA PHE A 81 -8.94 2.84 16.19
C PHE A 81 -8.66 2.96 17.70
N PRO A 82 -9.64 3.37 18.53
CA PRO A 82 -9.44 3.65 19.96
C PRO A 82 -8.96 2.46 20.80
N LYS A 83 -9.31 1.24 20.37
CA LYS A 83 -8.86 0.01 21.05
C LYS A 83 -7.41 -0.35 20.72
N SER A 84 -6.80 0.26 19.70
CA SER A 84 -5.45 -0.08 19.25
C SER A 84 -4.39 0.57 20.12
N ALA A 85 -3.36 -0.20 20.47
CA ALA A 85 -2.20 0.31 21.19
C ALA A 85 -1.14 0.81 20.20
N VAL A 86 -0.73 2.07 20.34
CA VAL A 86 0.35 2.68 19.55
C VAL A 86 1.56 2.91 20.44
N LYS A 87 2.70 2.32 20.09
CA LYS A 87 3.96 2.45 20.85
C LYS A 87 5.10 2.88 19.96
N LYS A 88 5.83 3.93 20.36
CA LYS A 88 7.09 4.30 19.72
C LYS A 88 8.17 3.25 19.99
N THR A 89 8.88 2.84 18.94
CA THR A 89 9.97 1.85 19.03
C THR A 89 11.12 2.23 18.09
N THR A 90 12.16 1.41 18.02
CA THR A 90 13.25 1.55 17.05
C THR A 90 12.86 0.96 15.70
N ASP A 91 13.63 1.29 14.66
CA ASP A 91 13.42 0.79 13.31
C ASP A 91 13.44 -0.76 13.26
N PRO A 92 12.31 -1.42 12.94
CA PRO A 92 12.25 -2.87 12.77
C PRO A 92 13.02 -3.34 11.53
N MET A 93 13.18 -2.50 10.50
CA MET A 93 13.90 -2.83 9.27
C MET A 93 15.37 -3.15 9.55
N ALA A 94 15.97 -2.48 10.55
CA ALA A 94 17.34 -2.75 11.00
C ALA A 94 17.55 -4.22 11.42
N ILE A 95 16.50 -4.93 11.87
CA ILE A 95 16.57 -6.35 12.25
C ILE A 95 16.69 -7.24 11.00
N ILE A 96 16.02 -6.85 9.91
CA ILE A 96 16.10 -7.55 8.62
C ILE A 96 17.45 -7.28 7.97
N PHE A 97 17.90 -6.01 7.91
CA PHE A 97 19.18 -5.64 7.29
C PHE A 97 20.41 -6.27 7.95
N LYS A 98 20.33 -6.68 9.22
CA LYS A 98 21.39 -7.44 9.89
C LYS A 98 21.50 -8.90 9.42
N SER A 99 20.64 -9.36 8.53
CA SER A 99 20.67 -10.73 8.02
C SER A 99 21.80 -10.90 7.02
N LYS A 100 22.44 -12.09 7.01
CA LYS A 100 23.59 -12.37 6.13
C LYS A 100 23.23 -12.30 4.64
N TYR A 101 22.05 -12.80 4.29
CA TYR A 101 21.51 -12.79 2.93
C TYR A 101 20.24 -11.94 2.90
N LEU A 102 20.12 -11.14 1.85
CA LEU A 102 18.99 -10.25 1.62
C LEU A 102 18.53 -10.41 0.18
N SER A 103 17.23 -10.33 0.00
CA SER A 103 16.61 -10.16 -1.30
C SER A 103 15.58 -9.04 -1.20
N VAL A 104 15.49 -8.20 -2.22
CA VAL A 104 14.56 -7.08 -2.31
C VAL A 104 13.74 -7.18 -3.59
N GLY A 105 12.55 -6.62 -3.56
CA GLY A 105 11.69 -6.53 -4.74
C GLY A 105 10.63 -5.45 -4.54
N GLU A 106 9.94 -5.13 -5.62
CA GLU A 106 8.88 -4.13 -5.66
C GLU A 106 7.63 -4.74 -6.28
N VAL A 107 6.45 -4.45 -5.70
CA VAL A 107 5.18 -4.76 -6.36
C VAL A 107 4.81 -3.58 -7.25
N VAL A 108 4.76 -3.83 -8.55
CA VAL A 108 4.51 -2.83 -9.58
C VAL A 108 3.15 -3.03 -10.22
N LEU A 109 2.54 -1.94 -10.65
CA LEU A 109 1.33 -1.99 -11.46
C LEU A 109 1.71 -2.24 -12.92
N ASN A 110 1.24 -3.34 -13.49
CA ASN A 110 1.46 -3.72 -14.90
C ASN A 110 0.43 -3.08 -15.85
N SER A 111 -0.37 -2.14 -15.34
CA SER A 111 -1.42 -1.43 -16.07
C SER A 111 -1.31 0.08 -15.80
N TYR A 112 -2.07 0.88 -16.55
CA TYR A 112 -2.06 2.32 -16.34
C TYR A 112 -2.57 2.72 -14.94
N PRO A 113 -1.97 3.75 -14.31
CA PRO A 113 -2.31 4.16 -12.95
C PRO A 113 -3.71 4.77 -12.83
N TYR A 114 -4.34 5.18 -13.93
CA TYR A 114 -5.71 5.67 -13.93
C TYR A 114 -6.75 4.53 -13.91
N LEU A 115 -6.35 3.28 -14.17
CA LEU A 115 -7.23 2.12 -14.09
C LEU A 115 -7.42 1.69 -12.62
N PRO A 116 -8.63 1.31 -12.21
CA PRO A 116 -8.92 0.91 -10.83
C PRO A 116 -8.38 -0.48 -10.52
N ILE A 117 -8.01 -0.66 -9.25
CA ILE A 117 -7.75 -1.96 -8.62
C ILE A 117 -8.92 -2.28 -7.69
N LYS A 118 -9.00 -3.51 -7.17
CA LYS A 118 -10.00 -3.84 -6.14
C LYS A 118 -9.75 -3.00 -4.89
N THR A 119 -10.84 -2.55 -4.31
CA THR A 119 -10.92 -1.72 -3.10
C THR A 119 -11.56 -2.52 -1.98
N TYR A 120 -11.53 -1.99 -0.74
CA TYR A 120 -12.19 -2.65 0.40
C TYR A 120 -13.69 -2.91 0.15
N PHE A 121 -14.37 -2.10 -0.68
CA PHE A 121 -15.76 -2.35 -1.08
C PHE A 121 -15.97 -3.66 -1.86
N ASP A 122 -14.93 -4.16 -2.51
CA ASP A 122 -14.95 -5.41 -3.29
C ASP A 122 -14.70 -6.64 -2.40
N PHE A 123 -14.25 -6.44 -1.15
CA PHE A 123 -13.95 -7.47 -0.16
C PHE A 123 -14.98 -7.39 0.99
N LYS A 124 -16.16 -8.01 0.79
CA LYS A 124 -17.26 -7.96 1.78
C LYS A 124 -17.10 -8.98 2.91
N ASP A 125 -16.78 -10.22 2.56
CA ASP A 125 -16.80 -11.35 3.49
C ASP A 125 -15.40 -11.90 3.81
N ILE A 126 -14.37 -11.35 3.17
CA ILE A 126 -12.99 -11.86 3.23
C ILE A 126 -12.06 -10.71 3.59
N ASP A 127 -11.23 -10.91 4.60
CA ASP A 127 -10.16 -9.97 4.95
C ASP A 127 -9.17 -9.83 3.77
N PRO A 128 -8.97 -8.62 3.21
CA PRO A 128 -8.02 -8.39 2.12
C PRO A 128 -6.58 -8.80 2.43
N LEU A 129 -6.17 -8.82 3.72
CA LEU A 129 -4.83 -9.19 4.16
C LEU A 129 -4.68 -10.69 4.47
N SER A 130 -5.76 -11.47 4.45
CA SER A 130 -5.74 -12.90 4.81
C SER A 130 -4.68 -13.71 4.05
N SER A 131 -4.53 -13.47 2.74
CA SER A 131 -3.54 -14.17 1.91
C SER A 131 -2.10 -13.81 2.29
N LEU A 132 -1.86 -12.52 2.58
CA LEU A 132 -0.55 -12.01 2.98
C LEU A 132 -0.18 -12.51 4.38
N VAL A 133 -1.07 -12.35 5.36
CA VAL A 133 -0.87 -12.79 6.75
C VAL A 133 -0.73 -14.31 6.82
N GLY A 134 -1.56 -15.05 6.10
CA GLY A 134 -1.48 -16.52 6.03
C GLY A 134 -0.18 -17.01 5.38
N PHE A 135 0.35 -16.29 4.39
CA PHE A 135 1.68 -16.58 3.85
C PHE A 135 2.77 -16.30 4.88
N LEU A 136 2.78 -15.12 5.51
CA LEU A 136 3.80 -14.76 6.51
C LEU A 136 3.80 -15.69 7.73
N ALA A 137 2.63 -16.12 8.20
CA ALA A 137 2.50 -16.97 9.38
C ALA A 137 3.08 -18.39 9.20
N ARG A 138 3.24 -18.86 7.95
CA ARG A 138 3.77 -20.19 7.63
C ARG A 138 5.28 -20.23 7.44
N GLN A 139 5.95 -19.09 7.54
CA GLN A 139 7.39 -19.03 7.32
C GLN A 139 8.18 -19.54 8.52
N GLU A 140 9.37 -20.05 8.24
CA GLU A 140 10.27 -20.55 9.27
C GLU A 140 10.85 -19.40 10.12
N ALA A 141 11.19 -19.69 11.38
CA ALA A 141 11.69 -18.69 12.32
C ALA A 141 12.97 -17.96 11.88
N HIS A 142 13.76 -18.61 11.02
CA HIS A 142 15.01 -18.07 10.49
C HIS A 142 14.80 -17.09 9.33
N ILE A 143 13.61 -17.09 8.71
CA ILE A 143 13.21 -16.16 7.65
C ILE A 143 12.59 -14.92 8.27
N LYS A 144 13.09 -13.76 7.85
CA LYS A 144 12.53 -12.45 8.18
C LYS A 144 12.00 -11.82 6.92
N MET A 145 10.83 -11.20 6.98
CA MET A 145 10.23 -10.55 5.81
C MET A 145 9.67 -9.20 6.20
N GLY A 146 9.71 -8.26 5.26
CA GLY A 146 9.16 -6.92 5.41
C GLY A 146 8.36 -6.54 4.17
N VAL A 147 7.20 -5.95 4.39
CA VAL A 147 6.38 -5.27 3.38
C VAL A 147 6.32 -3.82 3.79
N GLN A 148 6.70 -2.92 2.89
CA GLN A 148 6.64 -1.49 3.11
C GLN A 148 5.75 -0.84 2.06
N ILE A 149 4.67 -0.20 2.52
CA ILE A 149 3.73 0.55 1.70
C ILE A 149 4.01 2.04 1.93
N LEU A 150 4.76 2.64 1.02
CA LEU A 150 5.12 4.06 1.02
C LEU A 150 4.03 4.87 0.33
N ILE A 151 3.60 5.96 0.95
CA ILE A 151 2.52 6.81 0.46
C ILE A 151 2.97 8.26 0.47
N THR A 152 2.73 8.95 -0.64
CA THR A 152 3.08 10.35 -0.86
C THR A 152 2.10 10.97 -1.85
N PRO A 153 1.88 12.30 -1.86
CA PRO A 153 1.15 12.96 -2.94
C PRO A 153 1.72 12.58 -4.31
N ALA A 154 0.87 12.38 -5.32
CA ALA A 154 1.33 12.00 -6.65
C ALA A 154 2.16 13.13 -7.31
N SER A 155 3.03 12.77 -8.24
CA SER A 155 3.81 13.76 -9.02
C SER A 155 3.11 14.20 -10.31
N PHE A 156 2.01 13.55 -10.66
CA PHE A 156 1.26 13.71 -11.90
C PHE A 156 -0.25 13.79 -11.62
N PRO A 157 -1.04 14.45 -12.49
CA PRO A 157 -2.48 14.68 -12.28
C PRO A 157 -3.31 13.42 -12.58
N TRP A 158 -3.16 12.39 -11.75
CA TRP A 158 -3.78 11.07 -11.97
C TRP A 158 -5.32 11.11 -12.03
N GLN A 159 -5.97 12.03 -11.30
CA GLN A 159 -7.42 12.21 -11.34
C GLN A 159 -7.88 12.76 -12.70
N GLU A 160 -7.18 13.77 -13.23
CA GLU A 160 -7.48 14.34 -14.55
C GLU A 160 -7.27 13.30 -15.66
N MET A 161 -6.22 12.49 -15.54
CA MET A 161 -5.99 11.36 -16.45
C MET A 161 -7.13 10.34 -16.40
N ALA A 162 -7.63 10.00 -15.20
CA ALA A 162 -8.77 9.09 -15.05
C ALA A 162 -10.06 9.66 -15.63
N VAL A 163 -10.36 10.95 -15.41
CA VAL A 163 -11.53 11.62 -16.02
C VAL A 163 -11.41 11.68 -17.53
N THR A 164 -10.21 11.97 -18.06
CA THR A 164 -9.96 12.04 -19.51
C THR A 164 -10.11 10.67 -20.17
N ALA A 165 -9.55 9.62 -19.56
CA ALA A 165 -9.71 8.24 -20.01
C ALA A 165 -11.18 7.80 -19.93
N ALA A 166 -11.92 8.20 -18.89
CA ALA A 166 -13.34 7.89 -18.73
C ALA A 166 -14.24 8.56 -19.77
N ARG A 167 -13.83 9.70 -20.35
CA ARG A 167 -14.58 10.40 -21.40
C ARG A 167 -14.36 9.82 -22.79
N HIS A 168 -13.30 9.03 -23.01
CA HIS A 168 -13.06 8.42 -24.31
C HIS A 168 -14.18 7.43 -24.65
N GLN A 169 -14.83 7.66 -25.79
CA GLN A 169 -15.82 6.76 -26.35
C GLN A 169 -15.11 5.66 -27.15
N ILE A 170 -15.62 4.45 -27.06
CA ILE A 170 -15.12 3.29 -27.78
C ILE A 170 -16.08 3.02 -28.93
N TYR A 171 -15.54 2.76 -30.12
CA TYR A 171 -16.37 2.34 -31.24
C TYR A 171 -16.81 0.89 -31.02
N ASP A 172 -18.12 0.68 -30.97
CA ASP A 172 -18.74 -0.62 -30.81
C ASP A 172 -19.10 -1.15 -32.20
N GLU A 173 -18.24 -2.02 -32.77
CA GLU A 173 -18.42 -2.59 -34.12
C GLU A 173 -19.79 -3.24 -34.33
N PRO A 174 -20.33 -4.06 -33.38
CA PRO A 174 -21.67 -4.65 -33.51
C PRO A 174 -22.81 -3.63 -33.60
N SER A 175 -22.71 -2.48 -32.92
CA SER A 175 -23.76 -1.45 -32.93
C SER A 175 -23.46 -0.28 -33.88
N MET A 176 -22.30 -0.28 -34.54
CA MET A 176 -21.79 0.77 -35.43
C MET A 176 -21.85 2.17 -34.79
N LYS A 177 -21.69 2.26 -33.46
CA LYS A 177 -21.84 3.50 -32.69
C LYS A 177 -20.69 3.67 -31.71
N TYR A 178 -20.35 4.93 -31.43
CA TYR A 178 -19.49 5.26 -30.31
C TYR A 178 -20.27 5.10 -29.00
N THR A 179 -19.86 4.14 -28.19
CA THR A 179 -20.43 3.89 -26.86
C THR A 179 -19.47 4.33 -25.75
N ARG A 180 -20.01 4.46 -24.54
CA ARG A 180 -19.22 4.75 -23.35
C ARG A 180 -18.44 3.49 -22.96
N SER A 181 -17.17 3.66 -22.54
CA SER A 181 -16.39 2.54 -22.03
C SER A 181 -17.11 1.86 -20.85
N PRO A 182 -17.20 0.52 -20.80
CA PRO A 182 -17.74 -0.21 -19.65
C PRO A 182 -17.02 0.14 -18.33
N GLN A 183 -15.78 0.60 -18.43
CA GLN A 183 -14.91 0.96 -17.30
C GLN A 183 -15.08 2.42 -16.87
N GLN A 184 -15.88 3.23 -17.59
CA GLN A 184 -16.10 4.65 -17.32
C GLN A 184 -16.54 4.89 -15.88
N LEU A 185 -17.53 4.13 -15.40
CA LEU A 185 -18.07 4.32 -14.05
C LEU A 185 -17.02 4.03 -12.98
N LEU A 186 -16.18 3.01 -13.18
CA LEU A 186 -15.11 2.65 -12.25
C LEU A 186 -13.98 3.71 -12.24
N MET A 187 -13.61 4.25 -13.41
CA MET A 187 -12.62 5.34 -13.51
C MET A 187 -13.14 6.64 -12.91
N MET A 188 -14.41 6.99 -13.15
CA MET A 188 -15.05 8.16 -12.52
C MET A 188 -15.12 8.01 -11.00
N LYS A 189 -15.50 6.83 -10.50
CA LYS A 189 -15.49 6.51 -9.07
C LYS A 189 -14.08 6.60 -8.48
N LYS A 190 -13.05 6.11 -9.17
CA LYS A 190 -11.66 6.27 -8.74
C LYS A 190 -11.24 7.74 -8.64
N SER A 191 -11.64 8.56 -9.63
CA SER A 191 -11.29 9.97 -9.67
C SER A 191 -11.92 10.81 -8.54
N SER A 192 -13.05 10.38 -7.99
CA SER A 192 -13.71 11.08 -6.88
C SER A 192 -13.04 10.87 -5.52
N PHE A 193 -12.17 9.85 -5.38
CA PHE A 193 -11.43 9.64 -4.15
C PHE A 193 -10.23 10.58 -4.05
N GLN A 194 -9.95 11.03 -2.82
CA GLN A 194 -8.64 11.60 -2.49
C GLN A 194 -7.60 10.48 -2.46
N GLY A 195 -6.42 10.74 -2.98
CA GLY A 195 -5.38 9.73 -3.10
C GLY A 195 -4.08 10.30 -3.63
N GLY A 196 -3.02 9.52 -3.50
CA GLY A 196 -1.68 9.90 -3.96
C GLY A 196 -1.01 8.78 -4.73
N LYS A 197 0.31 8.75 -4.65
CA LYS A 197 1.15 7.65 -5.13
C LYS A 197 1.44 6.70 -3.98
N ALA A 198 1.21 5.43 -4.20
CA ALA A 198 1.66 4.35 -3.34
C ALA A 198 2.81 3.58 -4.01
N LEU A 199 3.75 3.09 -3.21
CA LEU A 199 4.87 2.24 -3.61
C LEU A 199 4.96 1.08 -2.63
N ILE A 200 5.02 -0.15 -3.13
CA ILE A 200 5.06 -1.35 -2.28
C ILE A 200 6.40 -2.03 -2.48
N ARG A 201 7.22 -2.03 -1.42
CA ARG A 201 8.53 -2.70 -1.39
C ARG A 201 8.45 -3.94 -0.53
N LEU A 202 9.16 -4.96 -0.97
CA LEU A 202 9.28 -6.24 -0.31
C LEU A 202 10.75 -6.50 0.02
N ILE A 203 11.00 -7.08 1.18
CA ILE A 203 12.32 -7.53 1.58
C ILE A 203 12.20 -8.89 2.27
N ALA A 204 13.15 -9.76 1.98
CA ALA A 204 13.35 -11.02 2.67
C ALA A 204 14.80 -11.09 3.15
N GLY A 205 15.01 -11.60 4.36
CA GLY A 205 16.32 -11.76 4.96
C GLY A 205 16.45 -13.11 5.67
N SER A 206 17.64 -13.70 5.59
CA SER A 206 17.99 -14.94 6.28
C SER A 206 19.46 -14.98 6.66
N ASN A 207 19.77 -15.75 7.71
CA ASN A 207 21.14 -16.09 8.09
C ASN A 207 21.62 -17.44 7.50
N THR A 208 20.71 -18.22 6.92
CA THR A 208 20.96 -19.49 6.26
C THR A 208 21.17 -19.28 4.76
N THR A 209 21.80 -20.23 4.07
CA THR A 209 22.03 -20.20 2.62
C THR A 209 20.77 -20.45 1.78
N THR A 210 19.59 -20.42 2.40
CA THR A 210 18.30 -20.63 1.73
C THR A 210 18.08 -19.57 0.64
N PRO A 211 17.69 -19.96 -0.59
CA PRO A 211 17.39 -19.00 -1.64
C PRO A 211 16.15 -18.15 -1.27
N LEU A 212 16.32 -16.83 -1.24
CA LEU A 212 15.27 -15.88 -0.79
C LEU A 212 14.34 -15.40 -1.91
N LEU A 213 14.76 -15.53 -3.17
CA LEU A 213 13.98 -15.08 -4.33
C LEU A 213 12.58 -15.73 -4.40
N PRO A 214 12.42 -17.07 -4.19
CA PRO A 214 11.09 -17.69 -4.18
C PRO A 214 10.15 -17.13 -3.09
N TYR A 215 10.69 -16.76 -1.93
CA TYR A 215 9.90 -16.16 -0.85
C TYR A 215 9.35 -14.79 -1.26
N LEU A 216 10.15 -13.97 -1.94
CA LEU A 216 9.68 -12.69 -2.48
C LEU A 216 8.64 -12.86 -3.58
N HIS A 217 8.82 -13.80 -4.50
CA HIS A 217 7.83 -14.09 -5.54
C HIS A 217 6.48 -14.48 -4.93
N ASN A 218 6.50 -15.38 -3.95
CA ASN A 218 5.28 -15.84 -3.29
C ASN A 218 4.64 -14.71 -2.47
N LEU A 219 5.44 -13.89 -1.79
CA LEU A 219 4.95 -12.70 -1.08
C LEU A 219 4.31 -11.71 -2.04
N ALA A 220 4.94 -11.38 -3.16
CA ALA A 220 4.35 -10.52 -4.19
C ALA A 220 3.08 -11.13 -4.78
N GLY A 221 3.05 -12.45 -4.96
CA GLY A 221 1.87 -13.19 -5.43
C GLY A 221 0.64 -12.98 -4.55
N THR A 222 0.81 -12.75 -3.24
CA THR A 222 -0.31 -12.44 -2.33
C THR A 222 -1.03 -11.14 -2.67
N PHE A 223 -0.38 -10.20 -3.36
CA PHE A 223 -1.00 -8.95 -3.84
C PHE A 223 -1.85 -9.16 -5.10
N GLY A 224 -1.78 -10.33 -5.74
CA GLY A 224 -2.60 -10.66 -6.90
C GLY A 224 -4.11 -10.54 -6.63
N SER A 225 -4.55 -10.76 -5.38
CA SER A 225 -5.94 -10.64 -4.96
C SER A 225 -6.54 -9.24 -5.18
N PHE A 226 -5.70 -8.19 -5.17
CA PHE A 226 -6.09 -6.80 -5.40
C PHE A 226 -6.20 -6.43 -6.88
N SER A 227 -5.73 -7.30 -7.79
CA SER A 227 -5.86 -7.09 -9.23
C SER A 227 -7.33 -7.18 -9.64
N LEU A 228 -7.73 -6.32 -10.58
CA LEU A 228 -9.07 -6.29 -11.15
C LEU A 228 -8.96 -6.79 -12.58
N GLU A 229 -8.84 -8.10 -12.77
CA GLU A 229 -8.66 -8.67 -14.12
C GLU A 229 -9.95 -8.55 -14.97
N PRO A 230 -9.86 -8.22 -16.27
CA PRO A 230 -8.64 -7.97 -17.08
C PRO A 230 -8.17 -6.50 -17.07
N ILE A 231 -8.71 -5.64 -16.20
CA ILE A 231 -8.55 -4.18 -16.19
C ILE A 231 -7.21 -3.74 -15.59
N SER A 232 -6.78 -4.35 -14.48
CA SER A 232 -5.52 -4.02 -13.82
C SER A 232 -4.86 -5.24 -13.21
N LYS A 233 -3.51 -5.27 -13.25
CA LYS A 233 -2.69 -6.37 -12.75
C LYS A 233 -1.50 -5.85 -11.95
N LEU A 234 -1.25 -6.47 -10.81
CA LEU A 234 -0.03 -6.26 -10.03
C LEU A 234 1.00 -7.34 -10.40
N GLY A 235 2.26 -6.93 -10.51
CA GLY A 235 3.41 -7.78 -10.79
C GLY A 235 4.57 -7.51 -9.84
N ILE A 236 5.67 -8.22 -10.03
CA ILE A 236 6.90 -8.02 -9.26
C ILE A 236 8.00 -7.48 -10.17
N SER A 237 8.76 -6.49 -9.66
CA SER A 237 9.99 -5.97 -10.24
C SER A 237 11.14 -6.22 -9.26
N TYR A 238 12.34 -6.47 -9.78
CA TYR A 238 13.57 -6.68 -9.01
C TYR A 238 14.49 -5.48 -9.08
#